data_AF-A0A8T7CBH6-F1
#
_entry.id   AF-A0A8T7CBH6-F1
#
_cell.length_a   1.000
_cell.length_b   1.000
_cell.length_c   1.000
_cell.angle_alpha   90.00
_cell.angle_beta   90.00
_cell.angle_gamma   90.00
#
_symmetry.space_group_name_H-M   'P 1'
#
loop_
_entity.id
_entity.type
_entity.pdbx_description
1 polymer ?
#
loop_
_entity_poly.entity_id
_entity_poly.type
_entity_poly.pdbx_seq_one_letter_code
_entity_poly.pdbx_strand_id
1 'polypeptide(L)'
;MKVKRNPDETRDALLAAAFDEIHAQGFRAASLDRILARTGVTKGALYHHFPNKAALGQAVVNEVLFERMQENWRLLNDPDTDPVELMLSMIDDAIEHADRDTVALGCPLNNLVQEMAGLDEDFRQSLNKV
;
A
#
# COMPACT_ATOMS: atom_id res chain seq x y z
N MET A 1 -21.40 -25.83 8.32
CA MET A 1 -22.00 -24.54 7.94
C MET A 1 -21.03 -23.83 7.01
N LYS A 2 -21.37 -23.58 5.74
CA LYS A 2 -20.46 -22.83 4.83
C LYS A 2 -20.56 -21.36 5.21
N VAL A 3 -19.51 -20.82 5.83
CA VAL A 3 -19.40 -19.38 6.10
C VAL A 3 -19.50 -18.66 4.75
N LYS A 4 -20.53 -17.85 4.57
CA LYS A 4 -20.71 -17.02 3.38
C LYS A 4 -19.68 -15.90 3.47
N ARG A 5 -18.54 -16.07 2.80
CA ARG A 5 -17.48 -15.05 2.77
C ARG A 5 -18.01 -13.82 2.02
N ASN A 6 -17.92 -12.66 2.65
CA ASN A 6 -18.21 -11.39 2.02
C ASN A 6 -17.10 -11.10 0.99
N PRO A 7 -17.42 -10.93 -0.31
CA PRO A 7 -16.43 -10.67 -1.35
C PRO A 7 -15.60 -9.41 -1.07
N ASP A 8 -16.21 -8.37 -0.49
CA ASP A 8 -15.52 -7.10 -0.24
C ASP A 8 -14.50 -7.25 0.90
N GLU A 9 -14.89 -7.87 2.02
CA GLU A 9 -13.96 -8.19 3.11
C GLU A 9 -12.81 -9.09 2.65
N THR A 10 -13.06 -10.00 1.70
CA THR A 10 -12.03 -10.87 1.13
C THR A 10 -11.02 -10.05 0.31
N ARG A 11 -11.50 -9.09 -0.48
CA ARG A 11 -10.67 -8.21 -1.28
C ARG A 11 -9.82 -7.29 -0.42
N ASP A 12 -10.40 -6.69 0.61
CA ASP A 12 -9.71 -5.78 1.51
C ASP A 12 -8.61 -6.51 2.31
N ALA A 13 -8.90 -7.73 2.78
CA ALA A 13 -7.90 -8.58 3.43
C ALA A 13 -6.73 -8.91 2.50
N LEU A 14 -7.00 -9.19 1.22
CA LEU A 14 -5.95 -9.42 0.21
C LEU A 14 -5.13 -8.16 -0.05
N LEU A 15 -5.76 -6.98 -0.14
CA LEU A 15 -5.06 -5.71 -0.35
C LEU A 15 -4.16 -5.34 0.83
N ALA A 16 -4.67 -5.47 2.06
CA ALA A 16 -3.88 -5.19 3.27
C ALA A 16 -2.66 -6.12 3.35
N ALA A 17 -2.86 -7.43 3.17
CA ALA A 17 -1.76 -8.39 3.21
C ALA A 17 -0.77 -8.21 2.05
N ALA A 18 -1.25 -7.79 0.87
CA ALA A 18 -0.38 -7.47 -0.26
C ALA A 18 0.45 -6.21 -0.01
N PHE A 19 -0.15 -5.16 0.57
CA PHE A 19 0.58 -3.97 0.99
C PHE A 19 1.71 -4.33 1.95
N ASP A 20 1.42 -5.09 3.02
CA ASP A 20 2.42 -5.48 4.02
C ASP A 20 3.56 -6.30 3.39
N GLU A 21 3.23 -7.24 2.52
CA GLU A 21 4.20 -8.07 1.83
C GLU A 21 5.07 -7.26 0.86
N ILE A 22 4.47 -6.34 0.10
CA ILE A 22 5.19 -5.46 -0.84
C ILE A 22 6.09 -4.49 -0.08
N HIS A 23 5.61 -3.90 1.02
CA HIS A 23 6.42 -3.00 1.85
C HIS A 23 7.61 -3.73 2.48
N ALA A 24 7.40 -4.96 2.95
CA ALA A 24 8.44 -5.74 3.61
C ALA A 24 9.46 -6.35 2.64
N GLN A 25 9.08 -6.69 1.41
CA GLN A 25 9.90 -7.50 0.50
C GLN A 25 10.23 -6.82 -0.83
N GLY A 26 9.57 -5.71 -1.17
CA GLY A 26 9.52 -5.19 -2.53
C GLY A 26 8.53 -5.97 -3.40
N PHE A 27 7.99 -5.31 -4.43
CA PHE A 27 6.97 -5.89 -5.30
C PHE A 27 7.50 -7.12 -6.05
N ARG A 28 8.73 -7.10 -6.56
CA ARG A 28 9.28 -8.22 -7.34
C ARG A 28 9.45 -9.47 -6.50
N ALA A 29 9.87 -9.34 -5.24
CA ALA A 29 10.04 -10.47 -4.33
C ALA A 29 8.76 -10.81 -3.53
N ALA A 30 7.72 -9.98 -3.56
CA ALA A 30 6.43 -10.26 -2.94
C ALA A 30 5.83 -11.59 -3.44
N SER A 31 5.38 -12.43 -2.50
CA SER A 31 4.87 -13.77 -2.77
C SER A 31 3.35 -13.86 -2.59
N LEU A 32 2.64 -14.29 -3.64
CA LEU A 32 1.20 -14.55 -3.55
C LEU A 32 0.90 -15.66 -2.54
N ASP A 33 1.77 -16.65 -2.38
CA ASP A 33 1.55 -17.74 -1.42
C ASP A 33 1.69 -17.24 0.02
N ARG A 34 2.60 -16.29 0.30
CA ARG A 34 2.69 -15.64 1.63
C ARG A 34 1.47 -14.78 1.92
N ILE A 35 0.98 -14.04 0.93
CA ILE A 35 -0.27 -13.25 1.04
C ILE A 35 -1.48 -14.15 1.34
N LEU A 36 -1.61 -15.26 0.61
CA LEU A 36 -2.70 -16.23 0.84
C LEU A 36 -2.59 -16.90 2.21
N ALA A 37 -1.38 -17.24 2.66
CA ALA A 37 -1.16 -17.84 3.97
C ALA A 37 -1.56 -16.90 5.12
N ARG A 38 -1.28 -15.59 5.00
CA ARG A 38 -1.67 -14.58 6.00
C ARG A 38 -3.18 -14.36 6.07
N THR A 39 -3.87 -14.45 4.94
CA THR A 39 -5.31 -14.13 4.84
C THR A 39 -6.22 -15.35 4.99
N GLY A 40 -5.71 -16.57 4.80
CA GLY A 40 -6.52 -17.79 4.73
C GLY A 40 -7.47 -17.83 3.53
N VAL A 41 -7.25 -16.94 2.55
CA VAL A 41 -8.00 -16.86 1.30
C VAL A 41 -7.45 -17.91 0.33
N THR A 42 -8.31 -18.43 -0.54
CA THR A 42 -7.89 -19.42 -1.54
C THR A 42 -7.28 -18.72 -2.76
N LYS A 43 -6.37 -19.40 -3.45
CA LYS A 43 -5.78 -18.91 -4.71
C LYS A 43 -6.85 -18.57 -5.76
N GLY A 44 -7.93 -19.35 -5.84
CA GLY A 44 -9.06 -19.09 -6.73
C GLY A 44 -9.81 -17.81 -6.38
N ALA A 45 -10.01 -17.52 -5.09
CA ALA A 45 -10.62 -16.27 -4.66
C ALA A 45 -9.71 -15.05 -4.92
N LEU A 46 -8.39 -15.18 -4.73
CA LEU A 46 -7.44 -14.14 -5.13
C LEU A 46 -7.57 -13.81 -6.63
N TYR A 47 -7.55 -14.82 -7.50
CA TYR A 47 -7.66 -14.59 -8.95
C TYR A 47 -9.05 -14.14 -9.40
N HIS A 48 -10.08 -14.34 -8.58
CA HIS A 48 -11.40 -13.76 -8.81
C HIS A 48 -11.36 -12.22 -8.66
N HIS A 49 -10.60 -11.69 -7.70
CA HIS A 49 -10.48 -10.25 -7.47
C HIS A 49 -9.34 -9.62 -8.30
N PHE A 50 -8.21 -10.31 -8.42
CA PHE A 50 -7.00 -9.79 -9.06
C PHE A 50 -6.46 -10.79 -10.07
N PRO A 51 -6.60 -10.54 -11.38
CA PRO A 51 -6.28 -11.53 -12.41
C PRO A 51 -4.80 -11.95 -12.43
N ASN A 52 -3.90 -11.13 -11.89
CA ASN A 52 -2.49 -11.43 -11.76
C ASN A 52 -1.85 -10.59 -10.63
N LYS A 53 -0.58 -10.87 -10.32
CA LYS A 53 0.19 -10.16 -9.28
C LYS A 53 0.35 -8.66 -9.58
N ALA A 54 0.50 -8.27 -10.85
CA ALA A 54 0.62 -6.87 -11.24
C ALA A 54 -0.67 -6.09 -10.96
N ALA A 55 -1.84 -6.66 -11.28
CA ALA A 55 -3.14 -6.07 -10.97
C ALA A 55 -3.34 -5.89 -9.45
N LEU A 56 -2.91 -6.87 -8.63
CA LEU A 56 -2.92 -6.74 -7.17
C LEU A 56 -1.99 -5.60 -6.70
N GLY A 57 -0.78 -5.52 -7.24
CA GLY A 57 0.17 -4.46 -6.89
C GLY A 57 -0.30 -3.06 -7.32
N GLN A 58 -0.90 -2.93 -8.50
CA GLN A 58 -1.49 -1.67 -8.96
C GLN A 58 -2.68 -1.25 -8.07
N ALA A 59 -3.50 -2.20 -7.63
CA ALA A 59 -4.57 -1.91 -6.68
C ALA A 59 -4.01 -1.44 -5.31
N VAL A 60 -2.91 -2.04 -4.83
CA VAL A 60 -2.20 -1.53 -3.64
C VAL A 60 -1.74 -0.08 -3.85
N VAL A 61 -1.23 0.28 -5.02
CA VAL A 61 -0.84 1.68 -5.32
C VAL A 61 -2.06 2.60 -5.32
N ASN A 62 -3.07 2.26 -6.11
CA ASN A 62 -4.20 3.15 -6.40
C ASN A 62 -5.18 3.30 -5.23
N GLU A 63 -5.25 2.31 -4.34
CA GLU A 63 -6.27 2.25 -3.29
C GLU A 63 -5.64 2.37 -1.90
N VAL A 64 -4.50 1.73 -1.65
CA VAL A 64 -3.88 1.78 -0.31
C VAL A 64 -2.89 2.94 -0.19
N LEU A 65 -1.93 3.05 -1.12
CA LEU A 65 -0.91 4.09 -1.06
C LEU A 65 -1.49 5.47 -1.37
N PHE A 66 -2.35 5.57 -2.38
CA PHE A 66 -3.01 6.83 -2.74
C PHE A 66 -3.83 7.40 -1.59
N GLU A 67 -4.71 6.60 -0.97
CA GLU A 67 -5.53 7.07 0.15
C GLU A 67 -4.69 7.48 1.36
N ARG A 68 -3.67 6.68 1.73
CA ARG A 68 -2.76 7.04 2.81
C ARG A 68 -2.01 8.33 2.55
N MET A 69 -1.53 8.54 1.32
CA MET A 69 -0.81 9.75 0.97
C MET A 69 -1.74 10.97 1.00
N GLN A 70 -2.94 10.86 0.43
CA GLN A 70 -3.93 11.93 0.47
C GLN A 70 -4.32 12.32 1.89
N GLU A 71 -4.51 11.36 2.80
CA GLU A 71 -4.85 11.66 4.19
C GLU A 71 -3.68 12.34 4.91
N ASN A 72 -2.44 11.86 4.72
CA ASN A 72 -1.25 12.43 5.36
C ASN A 72 -1.04 13.92 5.03
N TRP A 73 -1.38 14.33 3.81
CA TRP A 73 -1.21 15.72 3.34
C TRP A 73 -2.52 16.50 3.28
N ARG A 74 -3.63 15.94 3.74
CA ARG A 74 -4.97 16.53 3.58
C ARG A 74 -5.05 17.95 4.12
N LEU A 75 -4.39 18.20 5.26
CA LEU A 75 -4.39 19.49 5.94
C LEU A 75 -3.60 20.58 5.19
N LEU A 76 -2.67 20.22 4.29
CA LEU A 76 -2.00 21.22 3.44
C LEU A 76 -2.96 21.89 2.45
N ASN A 77 -4.12 21.30 2.18
CA ASN A 77 -5.13 21.89 1.31
C ASN A 77 -6.10 22.83 2.07
N ASP A 78 -6.00 22.91 3.40
CA ASP A 78 -6.84 23.79 4.20
C ASP A 78 -6.23 25.21 4.23
N PRO A 79 -6.95 26.24 3.71
CA PRO A 79 -6.45 27.60 3.66
C PRO A 79 -6.20 28.24 5.04
N ASP A 80 -6.78 27.69 6.10
CA ASP A 80 -6.61 28.18 7.47
C ASP A 80 -5.43 27.50 8.19
N THR A 81 -4.75 26.54 7.55
CA THR A 81 -3.59 25.83 8.10
C THR A 81 -2.29 26.60 7.84
N ASP A 82 -1.47 26.78 8.89
CA ASP A 82 -0.07 27.22 8.71
C ASP A 82 0.76 26.03 8.18
N PRO A 83 1.26 26.10 6.93
CA PRO A 83 1.94 24.97 6.31
C PRO A 83 3.28 24.66 6.98
N VAL A 84 3.96 25.64 7.59
CA VAL A 84 5.25 25.41 8.25
C VAL A 84 5.01 24.65 9.55
N GLU A 85 4.05 25.10 10.37
CA GLU A 85 3.69 24.41 11.61
C GLU A 85 3.18 22.99 11.34
N LEU A 86 2.38 22.80 10.29
CA LEU A 86 1.94 21.46 9.90
C LEU A 86 3.14 20.58 9.54
N MET A 87 4.06 21.05 8.69
CA MET A 87 5.25 20.28 8.32
C MET A 87 6.12 19.92 9.52
N LEU A 88 6.28 20.83 10.48
CA LEU A 88 6.99 20.55 11.73
C LEU A 88 6.29 19.46 12.54
N SER A 89 4.97 19.56 12.72
CA SER A 89 4.19 18.53 13.42
C SER A 89 4.26 17.16 12.74
N MET A 90 4.31 17.11 11.41
CA MET A 90 4.47 15.85 10.67
C MET A 90 5.84 15.21 10.89
N ILE A 91 6.89 16.03 11.01
CA ILE A 91 8.24 15.55 11.33
C ILE A 91 8.28 15.03 12.78
N ASP A 92 7.72 15.77 13.73
CA ASP A 92 7.66 15.36 15.13
C ASP A 92 6.86 14.05 15.30
N ASP A 93 5.70 13.95 14.66
CA ASP A 93 4.87 12.74 14.65
C ASP A 93 5.61 11.54 14.05
N ALA A 94 6.33 11.74 12.94
CA ALA A 94 7.14 10.70 12.32
C ALA A 94 8.29 10.24 13.23
N ILE A 95 8.89 11.14 14.01
CA ILE A 95 9.94 10.82 14.99
C ILE A 95 9.35 10.06 16.19
N GLU A 96 8.21 10.51 16.72
CA GLU A 96 7.56 9.92 17.88
C GLU A 96 7.08 8.49 17.61
N HIS A 97 6.55 8.24 16.41
CA HIS A 97 6.02 6.93 16.01
C HIS A 97 7.03 6.06 15.25
N ALA A 98 8.26 6.52 15.07
CA ALA A 98 9.29 5.72 14.42
C ALA A 98 9.62 4.47 15.23
N ASP A 99 9.39 3.30 14.65
CA ASP A 99 9.89 2.03 15.16
C ASP A 99 10.99 1.45 14.26
N ARG A 100 11.59 0.34 14.72
CA ARG A 100 12.67 -0.32 14.01
C ARG A 100 12.28 -0.73 12.59
N ASP A 101 11.05 -1.19 12.40
CA ASP A 101 10.58 -1.71 11.12
C ASP A 101 10.31 -0.57 10.14
N THR A 102 9.73 0.53 10.61
CA THR A 102 9.47 1.75 9.84
C THR A 102 10.77 2.36 9.34
N VAL A 103 11.81 2.39 10.19
CA VAL A 103 13.15 2.86 9.80
C VAL A 103 13.84 1.88 8.85
N ALA A 104 13.72 0.57 9.09
CA ALA A 104 14.40 -0.44 8.27
C ALA A 104 13.78 -0.61 6.88
N LEU A 105 12.45 -0.51 6.78
CA LEU A 105 11.71 -0.66 5.54
C LEU A 105 11.59 0.66 4.78
N GLY A 106 11.61 1.81 5.46
CA GLY A 106 11.51 3.12 4.85
C GLY A 106 10.15 3.39 4.18
N CYS A 107 10.11 4.40 3.31
CA CYS A 107 8.88 4.85 2.66
C CYS A 107 8.39 3.84 1.61
N PRO A 108 7.17 3.26 1.76
CA PRO A 108 6.66 2.27 0.83
C PRO A 108 6.44 2.83 -0.58
N LEU A 109 5.99 4.09 -0.70
CA LEU A 109 5.81 4.74 -2.01
C LEU A 109 7.16 4.92 -2.72
N ASN A 110 8.15 5.52 -2.06
CA ASN A 110 9.45 5.76 -2.65
C ASN A 110 10.12 4.46 -3.08
N ASN A 111 10.08 3.42 -2.24
CA ASN A 111 10.66 2.12 -2.58
C ASN A 111 10.02 1.55 -3.86
N LEU A 112 8.70 1.63 -3.99
CA LEU A 112 7.99 1.11 -5.15
C LEU A 112 8.23 1.94 -6.42
N VAL A 113 8.37 3.26 -6.29
CA VAL A 113 8.82 4.15 -7.39
C VAL A 113 10.19 3.72 -7.89
N GLN A 114 11.16 3.56 -7.00
CA GLN A 114 12.52 3.17 -7.37
C GLN A 114 12.58 1.75 -7.96
N GLU A 115 11.72 0.84 -7.49
CA GLU A 115 11.69 -0.54 -7.94
C GLU A 115 11.00 -0.70 -9.30
N MET A 116 9.84 -0.06 -9.51
CA MET A 116 8.91 -0.42 -10.58
C MET A 116 8.71 0.67 -11.64
N ALA A 117 8.87 1.94 -11.31
CA ALA A 117 8.57 3.02 -12.27
C ALA A 117 9.47 2.98 -13.52
N GLY A 118 10.70 2.47 -13.40
CA GLY A 118 11.62 2.29 -14.53
C GLY A 118 11.42 0.99 -15.31
N LEU A 119 10.59 0.06 -14.81
CA LEU A 119 10.46 -1.30 -15.37
C LEU A 119 9.07 -1.58 -15.97
N ASP A 120 8.03 -0.92 -15.48
CA ASP A 120 6.65 -1.16 -15.87
C ASP A 120 5.88 0.16 -16.01
N GLU A 121 5.30 0.37 -17.19
CA GLU A 121 4.63 1.63 -17.55
C GLU A 121 3.35 1.85 -16.74
N ASP A 122 2.59 0.81 -16.48
CA ASP A 122 1.33 0.92 -15.75
C ASP A 122 1.61 1.26 -14.29
N PHE A 123 2.64 0.64 -13.68
CA PHE A 123 3.12 1.04 -12.36
C PHE A 123 3.59 2.50 -12.35
N ARG A 124 4.39 2.92 -13.33
CA ARG A 124 4.85 4.31 -13.42
C ARG A 124 3.67 5.29 -13.47
N GLN A 125 2.65 5.00 -14.28
CA GLN A 125 1.46 5.84 -14.40
C GLN A 125 0.63 5.88 -13.11
N SER A 126 0.47 4.75 -12.42
CA SER A 126 -0.22 4.70 -11.13
C SER A 126 0.54 5.46 -10.04
N LEU A 127 1.86 5.27 -9.96
CA LEU A 127 2.70 5.90 -8.94
C LEU A 127 2.81 7.42 -9.12
N ASN A 128 2.81 7.93 -10.36
CA ASN A 128 2.81 9.36 -10.64
C ASN A 128 1.51 10.08 -10.24
N LYS A 129 0.45 9.35 -9.89
CA LYS A 129 -0.83 9.91 -9.46
C LYS A 129 -0.91 10.02 -7.94
N VAL A 130 -0.08 9.28 -7.20
CA VAL A 130 0.02 9.35 -5.74
C VAL A 130 0.75 10.62 -5.35
#